data_AF-A0A6A4CK67-F1
#
_entry.id   AF-A0A6A4CK67-F1
#
_cell.length_a   1.000
_cell.length_b   1.000
_cell.length_c   1.000
_cell.angle_alpha   90.00
_cell.angle_beta   90.00
_cell.angle_gamma   90.00
#
_symmetry.space_group_name_H-M   'P 1'
#
loop_
_entity.id
_entity.type
_entity.pdbx_description
1 polymer ?
#
loop_
_entity_poly.entity_id
_entity_poly.type
_entity_poly.pdbx_seq_one_letter_code
_entity_poly.pdbx_strand_id
1 'polypeptide(L)'
;MRFYYVALLAAVAMLAYVAADPVAVDSQKATMPSSLQHDVPATRRLRMAAADEDGEERANIKFPGLEKVLAERNMLKEMKKNGQTADEAFTFLRLEQESGSLFSTRNFNVWKKYVKTLDPENPRVAMIKTLRGQYGDADLSVMLQQAKRVKSTKKPAMKLQNELFEQWHFKQQYDMRDVYNKVFNMDGATWAKMSRSDTRFDVYKNYRTYIRRTHDELF
;
A
#
# COMPACT_ATOMS: atom_id res chain seq x y z
N MET A 1 12.68 -47.93 26.37
CA MET A 1 13.29 -46.66 26.86
C MET A 1 12.62 -45.52 26.11
N ARG A 2 11.94 -44.51 26.65
CA ARG A 2 11.36 -44.19 27.96
C ARG A 2 10.45 -43.00 27.63
N PHE A 3 9.17 -43.09 27.99
CA PHE A 3 8.12 -42.10 27.73
C PHE A 3 8.37 -40.81 28.51
N TYR A 4 8.03 -39.65 27.92
CA TYR A 4 7.90 -38.40 28.67
C TYR A 4 6.66 -37.59 28.24
N TYR A 5 5.65 -37.71 29.11
CA TYR A 5 4.59 -36.78 29.53
C TYR A 5 3.44 -36.38 28.58
N VAL A 6 2.36 -37.16 28.73
CA VAL A 6 0.95 -36.76 28.65
C VAL A 6 0.53 -36.12 30.00
N ALA A 7 -0.51 -35.26 29.94
CA ALA A 7 -1.28 -34.57 31.01
C ALA A 7 -0.88 -33.09 31.17
N LEU A 8 -1.79 -32.11 31.10
CA LEU A 8 -3.03 -32.06 31.88
C LEU A 8 -4.06 -31.08 31.24
N LEU A 9 -5.29 -31.56 31.04
CA LEU A 9 -6.50 -30.78 30.78
C LEU A 9 -7.07 -30.27 32.11
N ALA A 10 -7.40 -28.98 32.20
CA ALA A 10 -8.41 -28.50 33.17
C ALA A 10 -9.10 -27.23 32.63
N ALA A 11 -10.39 -27.35 32.38
CA ALA A 11 -11.32 -26.26 32.11
C ALA A 11 -11.79 -25.63 33.43
N VAL A 12 -11.99 -24.30 33.46
CA VAL A 12 -12.95 -23.66 34.36
C VAL A 12 -13.63 -22.52 33.60
N ALA A 13 -14.96 -22.55 33.63
CA ALA A 13 -15.88 -21.57 33.06
C ALA A 13 -16.47 -20.66 34.16
N MET A 14 -17.05 -19.53 33.72
CA MET A 14 -17.99 -18.63 34.43
C MET A 14 -17.44 -17.79 35.59
N LEU A 15 -17.92 -16.59 35.92
CA LEU A 15 -18.71 -15.47 35.34
C LEU A 15 -18.84 -14.52 36.53
N ALA A 16 -18.54 -13.22 36.39
CA ALA A 16 -19.05 -12.22 37.33
C ALA A 16 -19.28 -10.90 36.60
N TYR A 17 -20.55 -10.59 36.51
CA TYR A 17 -21.20 -9.41 35.97
C TYR A 17 -21.07 -8.23 36.94
N VAL A 18 -20.75 -7.04 36.45
CA VAL A 18 -21.15 -5.78 37.10
C VAL A 18 -21.69 -4.85 36.02
N ALA A 19 -23.01 -4.64 36.08
CA ALA A 19 -23.71 -3.61 35.35
C ALA A 19 -23.32 -2.22 35.88
N ALA A 20 -23.17 -1.29 34.95
CA ALA A 20 -23.42 0.12 35.20
C ALA A 20 -24.41 0.58 34.13
N ASP A 21 -25.57 1.05 34.57
CA ASP A 21 -26.75 1.36 33.77
C ASP A 21 -26.51 2.45 32.73
N PRO A 22 -27.13 2.38 31.54
CA PRO A 22 -27.26 3.52 30.65
C PRO A 22 -28.36 4.46 31.17
N VAL A 23 -27.98 5.66 31.60
CA VAL A 23 -28.93 6.75 31.86
C VAL A 23 -29.59 7.13 30.54
N ALA A 24 -30.88 6.81 30.45
CA ALA A 24 -31.79 7.34 29.45
C ALA A 24 -31.91 8.85 29.63
N VAL A 25 -31.70 9.62 28.55
CA VAL A 25 -32.15 11.01 28.47
C VAL A 25 -33.25 11.08 27.43
N ASP A 26 -34.39 11.51 27.95
CA ASP A 26 -35.72 11.65 27.41
C ASP A 26 -35.78 12.46 26.10
N SER A 27 -36.64 11.98 25.19
CA SER A 27 -36.95 12.62 23.92
C SER A 27 -38.05 13.66 24.14
N GLN A 28 -37.66 14.90 24.42
CA GLN A 28 -38.62 16.01 24.42
C GLN A 28 -38.94 16.48 23.00
N LYS A 29 -40.16 16.13 22.60
CA LYS A 29 -40.94 16.64 21.48
C LYS A 29 -41.07 18.16 21.56
N ALA A 30 -40.27 18.90 20.80
CA ALA A 30 -40.46 20.32 20.62
C ALA A 30 -41.51 20.57 19.53
N THR A 31 -42.74 20.83 19.99
CA THR A 31 -43.82 21.44 19.20
C THR A 31 -43.44 22.88 18.86
N MET A 32 -43.40 23.20 17.56
CA MET A 32 -43.19 24.57 17.05
C MET A 32 -44.48 25.40 17.20
N PRO A 33 -44.40 26.68 17.63
CA PRO A 33 -45.49 27.62 17.46
C PRO A 33 -45.54 28.15 16.02
N SER A 34 -46.75 28.21 15.47
CA SER A 34 -47.06 28.75 14.16
C SER A 34 -47.22 30.28 14.20
N SER A 35 -47.04 30.89 13.02
CA SER A 35 -47.39 32.26 12.60
C SER A 35 -46.40 33.39 12.93
N LEU A 36 -45.73 33.92 11.89
CA LEU A 36 -46.20 35.16 11.23
C LEU A 36 -45.66 35.25 9.79
N GLN A 37 -46.50 35.87 8.97
CA GLN A 37 -46.62 35.77 7.53
C GLN A 37 -45.97 37.00 6.87
N HIS A 38 -45.13 36.83 5.84
CA HIS A 38 -44.84 37.89 4.86
C HIS A 38 -44.75 37.29 3.45
N ASP A 39 -45.64 37.80 2.59
CA ASP A 39 -45.81 37.52 1.17
C ASP A 39 -44.65 38.05 0.32
N VAL A 40 -44.12 37.22 -0.60
CA VAL A 40 -43.84 37.58 -2.02
C VAL A 40 -43.86 36.28 -2.86
N PRO A 41 -44.56 36.22 -4.02
CA PRO A 41 -44.60 35.01 -4.84
C PRO A 41 -43.42 34.99 -5.82
N ALA A 42 -42.55 33.99 -5.70
CA ALA A 42 -41.60 33.61 -6.75
C ALA A 42 -41.77 32.13 -7.07
N THR A 43 -42.68 31.88 -8.00
CA THR A 43 -42.80 30.66 -8.80
C THR A 43 -41.46 30.34 -9.47
N ARG A 44 -40.73 29.35 -8.93
CA ARG A 44 -39.79 28.56 -9.73
C ARG A 44 -39.79 27.12 -9.25
N ARG A 45 -40.86 26.41 -9.61
CA ARG A 45 -40.87 24.95 -9.58
C ARG A 45 -39.98 24.44 -10.71
N LEU A 46 -38.91 23.72 -10.37
CA LEU A 46 -38.21 22.80 -11.29
C LEU A 46 -39.25 21.78 -11.75
N ARG A 47 -39.92 22.07 -12.86
CA ARG A 47 -40.75 21.09 -13.55
C ARG A 47 -39.80 20.19 -14.32
N MET A 48 -39.61 18.99 -13.78
CA MET A 48 -39.16 17.82 -14.52
C MET A 48 -40.26 17.53 -15.54
N ALA A 49 -40.10 18.08 -16.75
CA ALA A 49 -40.90 17.67 -17.90
C ALA A 49 -40.18 16.47 -18.52
N ALA A 50 -40.85 15.33 -18.48
CA ALA A 50 -40.54 14.23 -19.38
C ALA A 50 -40.75 14.72 -20.81
N ALA A 51 -39.67 14.77 -21.56
CA ALA A 51 -39.67 14.78 -23.00
C ALA A 51 -38.67 13.70 -23.42
N ASP A 52 -39.19 12.81 -24.25
CA ASP A 52 -38.53 11.61 -24.75
C ASP A 52 -37.33 11.95 -25.65
N GLU A 53 -36.41 10.98 -25.64
CA GLU A 53 -35.50 10.52 -26.70
C GLU A 53 -34.60 11.50 -27.48
N ASP A 54 -33.35 11.03 -27.56
CA ASP A 54 -32.27 11.40 -28.47
C ASP A 54 -31.64 12.79 -28.31
N GLY A 55 -30.60 12.79 -27.48
CA GLY A 55 -29.72 13.93 -27.31
C GLY A 55 -28.71 13.59 -26.24
N GLU A 56 -27.72 12.76 -26.57
CA GLU A 56 -26.46 12.73 -25.83
C GLU A 56 -25.75 14.09 -25.97
N GLU A 57 -26.33 15.17 -25.45
CA GLU A 57 -25.59 16.36 -25.07
C GLU A 57 -24.92 16.09 -23.72
N ARG A 58 -23.99 15.12 -23.75
CA ARG A 58 -22.89 15.11 -22.79
C ARG A 58 -22.14 16.40 -23.05
N ALA A 59 -22.51 17.45 -22.31
CA ALA A 59 -21.76 18.70 -22.25
C ALA A 59 -20.28 18.34 -22.23
N ASN A 60 -19.58 18.68 -23.31
CA ASN A 60 -18.16 18.40 -23.51
C ASN A 60 -17.37 19.33 -22.59
N ILE A 61 -17.54 19.15 -21.28
CA ILE A 61 -16.78 19.89 -20.29
C ILE A 61 -15.40 19.25 -20.30
N LYS A 62 -14.51 19.82 -21.12
CA LYS A 62 -13.07 19.52 -21.13
C LYS A 62 -12.48 20.00 -19.81
N PHE A 63 -12.71 19.24 -18.73
CA PHE A 63 -11.95 19.41 -17.51
C PHE A 63 -10.55 18.85 -17.73
N PRO A 64 -9.50 19.70 -17.69
CA PRO A 64 -8.13 19.24 -17.85
C PRO A 64 -7.81 18.18 -16.79
N GLY A 65 -7.45 16.98 -17.22
CA GLY A 65 -7.10 15.87 -16.33
C GLY A 65 -8.19 14.81 -16.11
N LEU A 66 -9.44 15.01 -16.56
CA LEU A 66 -10.44 13.94 -16.54
C LEU A 66 -10.03 12.75 -17.42
N GLU A 67 -9.48 13.01 -18.60
CA GLU A 67 -8.98 11.98 -19.52
C GLU A 67 -7.95 11.07 -18.83
N LYS A 68 -7.05 11.70 -18.08
CA LYS A 68 -6.05 11.01 -17.29
C LYS A 68 -6.74 10.10 -16.28
N VAL A 69 -7.64 10.61 -15.45
CA VAL A 69 -8.33 9.82 -14.42
C VAL A 69 -9.13 8.67 -15.03
N LEU A 70 -9.79 8.91 -16.17
CA LEU A 70 -10.54 7.90 -16.90
C LEU A 70 -9.62 6.79 -17.41
N ALA A 71 -8.44 7.13 -17.93
CA ALA A 71 -7.44 6.14 -18.36
C ALA A 71 -7.00 5.23 -17.20
N GLU A 72 -6.70 5.77 -16.01
CA GLU A 72 -6.36 4.92 -14.84
C GLU A 72 -7.50 3.97 -14.47
N ARG A 73 -8.74 4.49 -14.47
CA ARG A 73 -9.92 3.68 -14.16
C ARG A 73 -10.12 2.56 -15.18
N ASN A 74 -9.92 2.85 -16.46
CA ASN A 74 -10.07 1.86 -17.53
C ASN A 74 -9.01 0.76 -17.41
N MET A 75 -7.73 1.13 -17.19
CA MET A 75 -6.66 0.15 -16.93
C MET A 75 -6.98 -0.73 -15.73
N LEU A 76 -7.43 -0.15 -14.61
CA LEU A 76 -7.82 -0.93 -13.43
C LEU A 76 -9.00 -1.87 -13.71
N LYS A 77 -10.00 -1.43 -14.47
CA LYS A 77 -11.15 -2.26 -14.85
C LYS A 77 -10.72 -3.42 -15.73
N GLU A 78 -9.84 -3.19 -16.69
CA GLU A 78 -9.35 -4.21 -17.61
C GLU A 78 -8.55 -5.29 -16.89
N MET A 79 -7.56 -4.90 -16.07
CA MET A 79 -6.77 -5.86 -15.29
C MET A 79 -7.66 -6.66 -14.32
N LYS A 80 -8.68 -6.04 -13.73
CA LYS A 80 -9.66 -6.74 -12.88
C LYS A 80 -10.52 -7.72 -13.68
N LYS A 81 -11.02 -7.31 -14.84
CA LYS A 81 -11.85 -8.15 -15.72
C LYS A 81 -11.07 -9.38 -16.19
N ASN A 82 -9.79 -9.19 -16.53
CA ASN A 82 -8.93 -10.25 -17.03
C ASN A 82 -8.35 -11.12 -15.90
N GLY A 83 -8.62 -10.80 -14.63
CA GLY A 83 -8.13 -11.57 -13.49
C GLY A 83 -6.60 -11.61 -13.39
N GLN A 84 -5.92 -10.54 -13.83
CA GLN A 84 -4.47 -10.53 -13.96
C GLN A 84 -3.75 -10.75 -12.62
N THR A 85 -2.62 -11.45 -12.67
CA THR A 85 -1.71 -11.50 -11.52
C THR A 85 -0.99 -10.16 -11.31
N ALA A 86 -0.33 -9.98 -10.16
CA ALA A 86 0.49 -8.79 -9.91
C ALA A 86 1.61 -8.65 -10.94
N ASP A 87 2.20 -9.77 -11.39
CA ASP A 87 3.26 -9.81 -12.39
C ASP A 87 2.71 -9.46 -13.79
N GLU A 88 1.59 -10.06 -14.19
CA GLU A 88 0.93 -9.75 -15.48
C GLU A 88 0.48 -8.29 -15.55
N ALA A 89 -0.06 -7.75 -14.46
CA ALA A 89 -0.41 -6.33 -14.36
C ALA A 89 0.81 -5.41 -14.44
N PHE A 90 1.98 -5.86 -13.96
CA PHE A 90 3.22 -5.12 -14.07
C PHE A 90 3.66 -5.01 -15.53
N THR A 91 3.66 -6.13 -16.25
CA THR A 91 3.99 -6.20 -17.69
C THR A 91 2.95 -5.50 -18.57
N PHE A 92 1.66 -5.64 -18.27
CA PHE A 92 0.59 -4.93 -19.00
C PHE A 92 0.79 -3.40 -18.97
N LEU A 93 1.30 -2.88 -17.85
CA LEU A 93 1.59 -1.46 -17.66
C LEU A 93 2.99 -1.05 -18.16
N ARG A 94 3.74 -1.97 -18.75
CA ARG A 94 5.09 -1.80 -19.31
C ARG A 94 6.10 -1.21 -18.32
N LEU A 95 5.97 -1.61 -17.05
CA LEU A 95 6.78 -1.05 -15.96
C LEU A 95 8.22 -1.56 -15.98
N GLU A 96 8.50 -2.66 -16.67
CA GLU A 96 9.84 -3.20 -16.87
C GLU A 96 10.76 -2.27 -17.67
N GLN A 97 10.19 -1.38 -18.49
CA GLN A 97 10.94 -0.46 -19.36
C GLN A 97 11.35 0.84 -18.63
N GLU A 98 10.80 1.09 -17.45
CA GLU A 98 10.98 2.34 -16.69
C GLU A 98 12.21 2.25 -15.76
N SER A 99 13.41 2.43 -16.31
CA SER A 99 14.64 2.43 -15.51
C SER A 99 14.85 3.77 -14.78
N GLY A 100 15.05 3.73 -13.46
CA GLY A 100 15.47 4.89 -12.65
C GLY A 100 14.34 5.80 -12.14
N SER A 101 13.21 5.88 -12.84
CA SER A 101 12.06 6.72 -12.47
C SER A 101 10.81 5.93 -12.06
N LEU A 102 10.84 4.58 -12.14
CA LEU A 102 9.71 3.66 -11.90
C LEU A 102 8.77 4.12 -10.78
N PHE A 103 9.32 4.38 -9.59
CA PHE A 103 8.54 4.68 -8.39
C PHE A 103 7.77 6.01 -8.44
N SER A 104 8.15 6.89 -9.36
CA SER A 104 7.49 8.18 -9.63
C SER A 104 6.49 8.11 -10.78
N THR A 105 6.51 7.03 -11.56
CA THR A 105 5.63 6.88 -12.73
C THR A 105 4.18 6.73 -12.30
N ARG A 106 3.31 7.20 -13.19
CA ARG A 106 1.87 7.08 -13.02
C ARG A 106 1.42 5.62 -13.05
N ASN A 107 1.94 4.85 -14.00
CA ASN A 107 1.60 3.45 -14.17
C ASN A 107 1.96 2.63 -12.92
N PHE A 108 3.08 2.94 -12.25
CA PHE A 108 3.44 2.30 -10.99
C PHE A 108 2.42 2.61 -9.88
N ASN A 109 1.82 3.81 -9.85
CA ASN A 109 0.73 4.11 -8.93
C ASN A 109 -0.55 3.33 -9.23
N VAL A 110 -0.86 3.10 -10.51
CA VAL A 110 -1.99 2.25 -10.94
C VAL A 110 -1.76 0.81 -10.51
N TRP A 111 -0.58 0.27 -10.82
CA TRP A 111 -0.19 -1.08 -10.43
C TRP A 111 -0.26 -1.28 -8.91
N LYS A 112 0.27 -0.36 -8.11
CA LYS A 112 0.14 -0.42 -6.64
C LYS A 112 -1.30 -0.47 -6.15
N LYS A 113 -2.21 0.31 -6.78
CA LYS A 113 -3.63 0.28 -6.44
C LYS A 113 -4.23 -1.08 -6.79
N TYR A 114 -3.83 -1.66 -7.92
CA TYR A 114 -4.28 -2.98 -8.35
C TYR A 114 -3.81 -4.10 -7.42
N VAL A 115 -2.52 -4.15 -7.07
CA VAL A 115 -1.98 -5.16 -6.15
C VAL A 115 -2.67 -5.10 -4.78
N LYS A 116 -3.03 -3.92 -4.28
CA LYS A 116 -3.85 -3.77 -3.06
C LYS A 116 -5.25 -4.38 -3.16
N THR A 117 -5.79 -4.51 -4.36
CA THR A 117 -7.07 -5.20 -4.56
C THR A 117 -6.92 -6.71 -4.68
N LEU A 118 -5.73 -7.20 -5.05
CA LEU A 118 -5.42 -8.63 -5.10
C LEU A 118 -5.09 -9.20 -3.70
N ASP A 119 -4.28 -8.47 -2.94
CA ASP A 119 -3.88 -8.85 -1.58
C ASP A 119 -4.05 -7.66 -0.63
N PRO A 120 -5.26 -7.47 -0.07
CA PRO A 120 -5.55 -6.35 0.84
C PRO A 120 -4.80 -6.46 2.17
N GLU A 121 -4.51 -7.68 2.62
CA GLU A 121 -3.85 -7.95 3.91
C GLU A 121 -2.35 -7.66 3.82
N ASN A 122 -1.69 -8.16 2.78
CA ASN A 122 -0.24 -8.10 2.62
C ASN A 122 0.22 -7.49 1.27
N PRO A 123 -0.31 -6.32 0.87
CA PRO A 123 -0.05 -5.75 -0.45
C PRO A 123 1.43 -5.46 -0.71
N ARG A 124 2.20 -5.16 0.33
CA ARG A 124 3.64 -4.89 0.20
C ARG A 124 4.43 -6.17 -0.04
N VAL A 125 4.07 -7.28 0.60
CA VAL A 125 4.68 -8.59 0.35
C VAL A 125 4.49 -8.98 -1.11
N ALA A 126 3.26 -8.83 -1.63
CA ALA A 126 2.94 -9.08 -3.03
C ALA A 126 3.74 -8.17 -3.97
N MET A 127 3.81 -6.86 -3.69
CA MET A 127 4.61 -5.93 -4.49
C MET A 127 6.09 -6.31 -4.51
N ILE A 128 6.68 -6.64 -3.35
CA ILE A 128 8.10 -7.04 -3.26
C ILE A 128 8.35 -8.35 -4.01
N LYS A 129 7.43 -9.32 -3.94
CA LYS A 129 7.55 -10.56 -4.71
C LYS A 129 7.69 -10.28 -6.21
N THR A 130 6.79 -9.47 -6.78
CA THR A 130 6.86 -9.08 -8.20
C THR A 130 8.12 -8.29 -8.52
N LEU A 131 8.43 -7.25 -7.73
CA LEU A 131 9.60 -6.41 -7.99
C LEU A 131 10.93 -7.19 -7.90
N ARG A 132 11.04 -8.16 -6.98
CA ARG A 132 12.20 -9.05 -6.90
C ARG A 132 12.28 -9.99 -8.09
N GLY A 133 11.15 -10.49 -8.59
CA GLY A 133 11.10 -11.30 -9.81
C GLY A 133 11.59 -10.54 -11.05
N GLN A 134 11.33 -9.23 -11.11
CA GLN A 134 11.71 -8.38 -12.25
C GLN A 134 13.15 -7.86 -12.18
N TYR A 135 13.60 -7.42 -11.00
CA TYR A 135 14.88 -6.72 -10.84
C TYR A 135 15.94 -7.49 -10.03
N GLY A 136 15.54 -8.55 -9.32
CA GLY A 136 16.41 -9.18 -8.32
C GLY A 136 16.63 -8.32 -7.08
N ASP A 137 17.30 -8.88 -6.07
CA ASP A 137 17.51 -8.22 -4.78
C ASP A 137 18.50 -7.04 -4.85
N ALA A 138 19.59 -7.20 -5.62
CA ALA A 138 20.63 -6.20 -5.76
C ALA A 138 20.08 -4.90 -6.33
N ASP A 139 19.53 -4.95 -7.54
CA ASP A 139 19.08 -3.76 -8.25
C ASP A 139 17.85 -3.16 -7.57
N LEU A 140 16.89 -3.98 -7.14
CA LEU A 140 15.72 -3.47 -6.41
C LEU A 140 16.11 -2.67 -5.16
N SER A 141 17.06 -3.19 -4.38
CA SER A 141 17.49 -2.51 -3.15
C SER A 141 18.13 -1.15 -3.43
N VAL A 142 18.91 -1.05 -4.50
CA VAL A 142 19.55 0.19 -4.97
C VAL A 142 18.50 1.16 -5.50
N MET A 143 17.58 0.70 -6.34
CA MET A 143 16.50 1.52 -6.90
C MET A 143 15.60 2.09 -5.80
N LEU A 144 15.26 1.29 -4.78
CA LEU A 144 14.51 1.77 -3.61
C LEU A 144 15.29 2.79 -2.79
N GLN A 145 16.60 2.59 -2.63
CA GLN A 145 17.46 3.54 -1.94
C GLN A 145 17.56 4.88 -2.69
N GLN A 146 17.63 4.86 -4.02
CA GLN A 146 17.58 6.07 -4.84
C GLN A 146 16.21 6.74 -4.75
N ALA A 147 15.12 5.97 -4.81
CA ALA A 147 13.75 6.49 -4.67
C ALA A 147 13.50 7.14 -3.30
N LYS A 148 14.27 6.78 -2.26
CA LYS A 148 14.23 7.46 -0.95
C LYS A 148 14.80 8.88 -0.97
N ARG A 149 15.64 9.22 -1.94
CA ARG A 149 16.27 10.55 -2.08
C ARG A 149 15.31 11.57 -2.71
N VAL A 150 14.27 11.11 -3.43
CA VAL A 150 13.25 11.97 -4.04
C VAL A 150 12.08 12.17 -3.08
N LYS A 151 11.72 13.44 -2.81
CA LYS A 151 10.71 13.81 -1.79
C LYS A 151 9.36 13.11 -1.98
N SER A 152 8.87 13.03 -3.22
CA SER A 152 7.55 12.45 -3.55
C SER A 152 7.50 10.92 -3.39
N THR A 153 8.63 10.23 -3.59
CA THR A 153 8.71 8.76 -3.51
C THR A 153 9.33 8.26 -2.21
N LYS A 154 9.83 9.15 -1.34
CA LYS A 154 10.55 8.78 -0.12
C LYS A 154 9.79 7.86 0.82
N LYS A 155 8.57 8.25 1.20
CA LYS A 155 7.73 7.46 2.11
C LYS A 155 7.39 6.07 1.56
N PRO A 156 6.85 5.93 0.33
CA PRO A 156 6.54 4.61 -0.22
C PRO A 156 7.79 3.76 -0.45
N ALA A 157 8.89 4.34 -0.93
CA ALA A 157 10.15 3.61 -1.12
C ALA A 157 10.72 3.08 0.19
N MET A 158 10.66 3.87 1.27
CA MET A 158 11.07 3.43 2.61
C MET A 158 10.24 2.24 3.11
N LYS A 159 8.91 2.26 2.91
CA LYS A 159 8.04 1.15 3.31
C LYS A 159 8.36 -0.14 2.52
N LEU A 160 8.58 -0.03 1.21
CA LEU A 160 8.97 -1.16 0.38
C LEU A 160 10.37 -1.68 0.74
N GLN A 161 11.32 -0.80 1.05
CA GLN A 161 12.66 -1.21 1.44
C GLN A 161 12.67 -1.93 2.80
N ASN A 162 11.87 -1.48 3.77
CA ASN A 162 11.72 -2.20 5.04
C ASN A 162 11.11 -3.59 4.84
N GLU A 163 10.08 -3.70 4.00
CA GLU A 163 9.49 -4.99 3.64
C GLU A 163 10.51 -5.92 2.97
N LEU A 164 11.34 -5.39 2.06
CA LEU A 164 12.44 -6.14 1.45
C LEU A 164 13.41 -6.66 2.51
N PHE A 165 13.77 -5.82 3.49
CA PHE A 165 14.65 -6.19 4.58
C PHE A 165 14.05 -7.24 5.52
N GLU A 166 12.76 -7.16 5.83
CA GLU A 166 12.06 -8.22 6.58
C GLU A 166 12.11 -9.56 5.85
N GLN A 167 11.93 -9.56 4.52
CA GLN A 167 12.04 -10.79 3.73
C GLN A 167 13.48 -11.33 3.70
N TRP A 168 14.48 -10.47 3.58
CA TRP A 168 15.89 -10.88 3.68
C TRP A 168 16.20 -11.52 5.03
N HIS A 169 15.66 -10.96 6.11
CA HIS A 169 15.89 -11.47 7.45
C HIS A 169 15.12 -12.78 7.72
N PHE A 170 13.80 -12.80 7.58
CA PHE A 170 12.99 -13.95 7.97
C PHE A 170 12.96 -15.07 6.92
N LYS A 171 12.83 -14.72 5.64
CA LYS A 171 12.69 -15.74 4.58
C LYS A 171 14.03 -16.24 4.09
N GLN A 172 15.01 -15.36 3.97
CA GLN A 172 16.34 -15.71 3.44
C GLN A 172 17.39 -15.93 4.53
N GLN A 173 17.09 -15.58 5.79
CA GLN A 173 18.00 -15.78 6.93
C GLN A 173 19.36 -15.10 6.73
N TYR A 174 19.37 -13.91 6.11
CA TYR A 174 20.60 -13.16 5.89
C TYR A 174 21.10 -12.53 7.19
N ASP A 175 22.36 -12.82 7.54
CA ASP A 175 23.06 -12.11 8.61
C ASP A 175 23.26 -10.64 8.24
N MET A 176 23.24 -9.75 9.25
CA MET A 176 23.47 -8.31 9.06
C MET A 176 24.83 -7.98 8.41
N ARG A 177 25.82 -8.86 8.51
CA ARG A 177 27.16 -8.72 7.94
C ARG A 177 27.25 -9.29 6.53
N ASP A 178 26.38 -10.21 6.14
CA ASP A 178 26.47 -10.98 4.88
C ASP A 178 25.58 -10.41 3.75
N VAL A 179 25.06 -9.20 3.89
CA VAL A 179 24.28 -8.62 2.78
C VAL A 179 25.17 -8.28 1.58
N TYR A 180 26.44 -7.90 1.80
CA TYR A 180 27.31 -7.51 0.68
C TYR A 180 27.67 -8.70 -0.23
N ASN A 181 27.87 -9.89 0.34
CA ASN A 181 28.14 -11.10 -0.46
C ASN A 181 26.84 -11.75 -0.94
N LYS A 182 25.78 -11.82 -0.13
CA LYS A 182 24.53 -12.50 -0.53
C LYS A 182 23.69 -11.72 -1.55
N VAL A 183 23.65 -10.40 -1.43
CA VAL A 183 22.83 -9.56 -2.33
C VAL A 183 23.67 -9.02 -3.47
N PHE A 184 24.88 -8.51 -3.19
CA PHE A 184 25.70 -7.85 -4.22
C PHE A 184 26.79 -8.75 -4.82
N ASN A 185 26.88 -10.03 -4.42
CA ASN A 185 27.88 -10.99 -4.90
C ASN A 185 29.32 -10.48 -4.79
N MET A 186 29.64 -9.73 -3.73
CA MET A 186 30.98 -9.17 -3.49
C MET A 186 31.73 -9.94 -2.41
N ASP A 187 33.05 -10.11 -2.58
CA ASP A 187 33.92 -10.55 -1.51
C ASP A 187 34.27 -9.38 -0.55
N GLY A 188 34.77 -9.73 0.64
CA GLY A 188 35.07 -8.75 1.69
C GLY A 188 36.20 -7.77 1.33
N ALA A 189 37.17 -8.17 0.52
CA ALA A 189 38.26 -7.30 0.09
C ALA A 189 37.79 -6.29 -0.97
N THR A 190 36.95 -6.72 -1.91
CA THR A 190 36.29 -5.86 -2.88
C THR A 190 35.36 -4.87 -2.17
N TRP A 191 34.57 -5.35 -1.20
CA TRP A 191 33.70 -4.50 -0.40
C TRP A 191 34.48 -3.44 0.40
N ALA A 192 35.60 -3.82 1.01
CA ALA A 192 36.42 -2.90 1.81
C ALA A 192 37.01 -1.75 0.99
N LYS A 193 37.33 -2.00 -0.29
CA LYS A 193 37.87 -1.00 -1.23
C LYS A 193 36.79 -0.13 -1.88
N MET A 194 35.52 -0.53 -1.80
CA MET A 194 34.42 0.20 -2.42
C MET A 194 34.22 1.58 -1.77
N SER A 195 33.81 2.56 -2.58
CA SER A 195 33.49 3.89 -2.07
C SER A 195 32.36 3.83 -1.03
N ARG A 196 32.56 4.54 0.09
CA ARG A 196 31.53 4.69 1.13
C ARG A 196 30.38 5.60 0.71
N SER A 197 30.51 6.33 -0.40
CA SER A 197 29.42 7.10 -1.02
C SER A 197 28.56 6.28 -1.98
N ASP A 198 28.92 5.02 -2.26
CA ASP A 198 28.15 4.15 -3.14
C ASP A 198 26.77 3.83 -2.52
N THR A 199 25.74 3.77 -3.35
CA THR A 199 24.37 3.49 -2.91
C THR A 199 24.24 2.09 -2.30
N ARG A 200 25.05 1.12 -2.73
CA ARG A 200 25.11 -0.23 -2.14
C ARG A 200 25.58 -0.18 -0.68
N PHE A 201 26.50 0.73 -0.36
CA PHE A 201 26.93 0.95 1.02
C PHE A 201 25.79 1.52 1.89
N ASP A 202 25.00 2.44 1.34
CA ASP A 202 23.80 2.95 2.01
C ASP A 202 22.79 1.82 2.28
N VAL A 203 22.56 0.93 1.31
CA VAL A 203 21.65 -0.22 1.47
C VAL A 203 22.13 -1.13 2.61
N TYR A 204 23.40 -1.53 2.59
CA TYR A 204 24.00 -2.36 3.64
C TYR A 204 23.84 -1.72 5.03
N LYS A 205 24.20 -0.44 5.16
CA LYS A 205 24.08 0.31 6.42
C LYS A 205 22.62 0.37 6.89
N ASN A 206 21.69 0.63 5.99
CA ASN A 206 20.27 0.72 6.31
C ASN A 206 19.69 -0.64 6.74
N TYR A 207 20.06 -1.74 6.08
CA TYR A 207 19.64 -3.08 6.51
C TYR A 207 20.11 -3.40 7.92
N ARG A 208 21.41 -3.23 8.18
CA ARG A 208 22.00 -3.45 9.51
C ARG A 208 21.32 -2.60 10.59
N THR A 209 21.00 -1.35 10.27
CA THR A 209 20.33 -0.44 11.20
C THR A 209 18.87 -0.85 11.42
N TYR A 210 18.18 -1.32 10.37
CA TYR A 210 16.81 -1.79 10.43
C TYR A 210 16.70 -3.00 11.36
N ILE A 211 17.50 -4.04 11.14
CA ILE A 211 17.47 -5.29 11.92
C ILE A 211 17.78 -5.03 13.39
N ARG A 212 18.82 -4.25 13.69
CA ARG A 212 19.15 -3.87 15.08
C ARG A 212 18.03 -3.17 15.82
N ARG A 213 17.24 -2.38 15.11
CA ARG A 213 16.13 -1.63 15.71
C ARG A 213 14.87 -2.49 15.88
N THR A 214 14.74 -3.56 15.10
CA THR A 214 13.46 -4.30 14.97
C THR A 214 13.51 -5.73 15.48
N HIS A 215 14.69 -6.34 15.58
CA HIS A 215 14.85 -7.77 15.92
C HIS A 215 15.97 -8.03 16.93
N ASP A 216 16.80 -7.04 17.23
CA ASP A 216 17.88 -7.13 18.22
C ASP A 216 17.40 -6.33 19.44
N GLU A 217 16.81 -7.01 20.44
CA GLU A 217 16.32 -6.40 21.69
C GLU A 217 17.48 -5.92 22.57
N LEU A 218 18.32 -5.03 22.05
CA LEU A 218 19.39 -4.37 22.80
C LEU A 218 19.10 -2.87 22.91
N PHE A 219 17.96 -2.53 23.50
CA PHE A 219 17.73 -1.31 24.27
C PHE A 219 16.66 -1.54 25.34
#